data_AF-A0A962JDG5-F1
#
_entry.id   AF-A0A962JDG5-F1
#
_cell.length_a   1.000
_cell.length_b   1.000
_cell.length_c   1.000
_cell.angle_alpha   90.00
_cell.angle_beta   90.00
_cell.angle_gamma   90.00
#
_symmetry.space_group_name_H-M   'P 1'
#
loop_
_entity.id
_entity.type
_entity.pdbx_description
1 polymer ?
#
loop_
_entity_poly.entity_id
_entity_poly.type
_entity_poly.pdbx_seq_one_letter_code
_entity_poly.pdbx_strand_id
1 'polypeptide(L)'
;MFDLHNIKEKLCGIRPHYSDGRYALHKPLLLLYVLGRYYNDSTRMIPFREIDIGLIYLFERYYPEAIDYSNTHYPFGKLENDGIWEVENSSQLLRTSVGHLSKKEILDKNIKGGLYTEIYDFLVATKEIIKEIIEVILEKYFPINVYSQLKKDLGILETTGDFLKSNTSNMDMSDYGFISYLNSLHNFNANGSNALAESQALSQYFPDLYVPFPIIHSIVEALKSHEQCVIVLTGHAGDGKSTIALDVLKQLRGLDEAQPLSHALKETEEVAVANKTVFIVKDMSELSAQQRLERLNYAVSQDS
;
A
#
# COMPACT_ATOMS: atom_id res chain seq x y z
N MET A 1 -34.44 -6.36 -2.24
CA MET A 1 -33.96 -5.31 -1.33
C MET A 1 -33.32 -6.03 -0.17
N PHE A 2 -31.98 -6.16 -0.17
CA PHE A 2 -31.25 -6.76 0.95
C PHE A 2 -31.38 -5.81 2.15
N ASP A 3 -31.73 -6.36 3.31
CA ASP A 3 -32.01 -5.57 4.50
C ASP A 3 -30.70 -5.00 5.07
N LEU A 4 -30.61 -3.68 5.07
CA LEU A 4 -29.49 -2.88 5.59
C LEU A 4 -29.15 -3.26 7.03
N HIS A 5 -30.17 -3.58 7.83
CA HIS A 5 -30.03 -3.97 9.22
C HIS A 5 -29.23 -5.27 9.34
N ASN A 6 -29.46 -6.21 8.42
CA ASN A 6 -28.83 -7.53 8.41
C ASN A 6 -27.31 -7.47 8.18
N ILE A 7 -26.82 -6.52 7.37
CA ILE A 7 -25.39 -6.42 7.06
C ILE A 7 -24.59 -5.87 8.25
N LYS A 8 -25.07 -4.78 8.86
CA LYS A 8 -24.44 -4.20 10.05
C LYS A 8 -24.44 -5.19 11.22
N GLU A 9 -25.55 -5.88 11.44
CA GLU A 9 -25.63 -6.95 12.46
C GLU A 9 -24.64 -8.08 12.21
N LYS A 10 -24.49 -8.54 10.97
CA LYS A 10 -23.51 -9.58 10.62
C LYS A 10 -22.06 -9.14 10.90
N LEU A 11 -21.70 -7.92 10.49
CA LEU A 11 -20.34 -7.40 10.68
C LEU A 11 -20.03 -7.17 12.16
N CYS A 12 -20.94 -6.58 12.92
CA CYS A 12 -20.78 -6.39 14.37
C CYS A 12 -20.95 -7.71 15.18
N GLY A 13 -21.53 -8.73 14.54
CA GLY A 13 -21.86 -10.03 15.08
C GLY A 13 -20.79 -11.11 14.88
N ILE A 14 -19.58 -10.74 14.41
CA ILE A 14 -18.47 -11.68 14.31
C ILE A 14 -18.21 -12.39 15.64
N ARG A 15 -17.70 -13.61 15.55
CA ARG A 15 -17.47 -14.50 16.70
C ARG A 15 -15.97 -14.77 16.85
N PRO A 16 -15.23 -13.87 17.55
CA PRO A 16 -13.88 -14.17 17.98
C PRO A 16 -13.87 -15.30 19.00
N HIS A 17 -12.73 -15.99 19.09
CA HIS A 17 -12.50 -16.93 20.18
C HIS A 17 -12.58 -16.21 21.53
N TYR A 18 -13.11 -16.88 22.55
CA TYR A 18 -13.23 -16.33 23.90
C TYR A 18 -12.60 -17.31 24.90
N SER A 19 -11.66 -16.82 25.70
CA SER A 19 -10.94 -17.59 26.71
C SER A 19 -10.46 -16.67 27.83
N ASP A 20 -10.39 -17.19 29.05
CA ASP A 20 -9.90 -16.46 30.24
C ASP A 20 -10.53 -15.07 30.43
N GLY A 21 -11.83 -14.97 30.16
CA GLY A 21 -12.59 -13.73 30.33
C GLY A 21 -12.41 -12.71 29.20
N ARG A 22 -11.64 -13.00 28.14
CA ARG A 22 -11.28 -12.06 27.08
C ARG A 22 -11.57 -12.62 25.68
N TYR A 23 -11.95 -11.74 24.76
CA TYR A 23 -12.04 -12.07 23.33
C TYR A 23 -10.66 -11.98 22.69
N ALA A 24 -10.35 -12.92 21.79
CA ALA A 24 -9.17 -12.82 20.95
C ALA A 24 -9.35 -11.74 19.87
N LEU A 25 -8.35 -10.90 19.65
CA LEU A 25 -8.46 -9.74 18.76
C LEU A 25 -8.10 -10.05 17.30
N HIS A 26 -7.72 -11.28 16.97
CA HIS A 26 -7.37 -11.71 15.61
C HIS A 26 -8.43 -11.36 14.55
N LYS A 27 -9.70 -11.75 14.77
CA LYS A 27 -10.79 -11.47 13.82
C LYS A 27 -11.23 -10.00 13.84
N PRO A 28 -11.42 -9.36 15.02
CA PRO A 28 -11.71 -7.93 15.07
C PRO A 28 -10.68 -7.08 14.33
N LEU A 29 -9.38 -7.33 14.52
CA LEU A 29 -8.32 -6.58 13.84
C LEU A 29 -8.30 -6.83 12.33
N LEU A 30 -8.57 -8.05 11.85
CA LEU A 30 -8.74 -8.33 10.42
C LEU A 30 -9.90 -7.53 9.84
N LEU A 31 -11.04 -7.53 10.53
CA LEU A 31 -12.23 -6.83 10.06
C LEU A 31 -11.98 -5.32 10.02
N LEU A 32 -11.40 -4.75 11.08
CA LEU A 32 -11.02 -3.34 11.15
C LEU A 32 -10.04 -2.94 10.03
N TYR A 33 -8.99 -3.74 9.80
CA TYR A 33 -8.04 -3.54 8.71
C TYR A 33 -8.75 -3.41 7.35
N VAL A 34 -9.61 -4.37 7.04
CA VAL A 34 -10.31 -4.41 5.74
C VAL A 34 -11.32 -3.26 5.61
N LEU A 35 -12.05 -2.94 6.69
CA LEU A 35 -12.95 -1.79 6.71
C LEU A 35 -12.20 -0.47 6.45
N GLY A 36 -11.01 -0.29 7.04
CA GLY A 36 -10.12 0.84 6.75
C GLY A 36 -9.69 0.88 5.28
N ARG A 37 -9.35 -0.26 4.69
CA ARG A 37 -9.02 -0.35 3.25
C ARG A 37 -10.21 0.04 2.36
N TYR A 38 -11.43 -0.43 2.68
CA TYR A 38 -12.63 -0.09 1.91
C TYR A 38 -13.03 1.39 2.06
N TYR A 39 -12.82 1.98 3.23
CA TYR A 39 -13.01 3.42 3.42
C TYR A 39 -12.10 4.25 2.47
N ASN A 40 -10.90 3.74 2.20
CA ASN A 40 -9.88 4.34 1.35
C ASN A 40 -9.90 3.81 -0.11
N ASP A 41 -11.06 3.38 -0.60
CA ASP A 41 -11.33 3.00 -2.00
C ASP A 41 -10.48 1.82 -2.54
N SER A 42 -10.03 0.93 -1.66
CA SER A 42 -9.38 -0.32 -2.08
C SER A 42 -10.36 -1.29 -2.76
N THR A 43 -9.79 -2.15 -3.62
CA THR A 43 -10.50 -3.26 -4.25
C THR A 43 -11.04 -4.25 -3.22
N ARG A 44 -12.20 -4.85 -3.50
CA ARG A 44 -12.85 -5.83 -2.61
C ARG A 44 -11.95 -6.98 -2.16
N MET A 45 -11.30 -7.65 -3.11
CA MET A 45 -10.46 -8.83 -2.88
C MET A 45 -9.00 -8.41 -2.70
N ILE A 46 -8.50 -8.53 -1.48
CA ILE A 46 -7.16 -8.09 -1.08
C ILE A 46 -6.23 -9.31 -1.01
N PRO A 47 -5.04 -9.27 -1.63
CA PRO A 47 -4.04 -10.33 -1.49
C PRO A 47 -3.71 -10.63 -0.03
N PHE A 48 -3.64 -11.92 0.34
CA PHE A 48 -3.35 -12.31 1.72
C PHE A 48 -2.00 -11.75 2.20
N ARG A 49 -1.00 -11.60 1.32
CA ARG A 49 0.28 -10.97 1.68
C ARG A 49 0.10 -9.54 2.22
N GLU A 50 -0.80 -8.75 1.65
CA GLU A 50 -1.08 -7.39 2.13
C GLU A 50 -1.81 -7.43 3.47
N ILE A 51 -2.80 -8.31 3.60
CA ILE A 51 -3.52 -8.54 4.86
C ILE A 51 -2.55 -9.01 5.95
N ASP A 52 -1.62 -9.90 5.63
CA ASP A 52 -0.61 -10.43 6.56
C ASP A 52 0.26 -9.32 7.12
N ILE A 53 0.82 -8.47 6.26
CA ILE A 53 1.63 -7.31 6.66
C ILE A 53 0.82 -6.34 7.52
N GLY A 54 -0.38 -5.97 7.07
CA GLY A 54 -1.24 -5.04 7.80
C GLY A 54 -1.68 -5.58 9.16
N LEU A 55 -2.00 -6.87 9.23
CA LEU A 55 -2.36 -7.51 10.50
C LEU A 55 -1.19 -7.66 11.45
N ILE A 56 0.01 -7.98 10.96
CA ILE A 56 1.22 -8.01 11.80
C ILE A 56 1.42 -6.65 12.45
N TYR A 57 1.36 -5.57 11.67
CA TYR A 57 1.46 -4.20 12.18
C TYR A 57 0.41 -3.88 13.26
N LEU A 58 -0.84 -4.28 13.05
CA LEU A 58 -1.90 -4.07 14.06
C LEU A 58 -1.73 -4.97 15.29
N PHE A 59 -1.26 -6.21 15.13
CA PHE A 59 -0.99 -7.11 16.25
C PHE A 59 0.13 -6.56 17.13
N GLU A 60 1.20 -6.05 16.54
CA GLU A 60 2.31 -5.43 17.26
C GLU A 60 1.88 -4.32 18.23
N ARG A 61 0.82 -3.58 17.88
CA ARG A 61 0.37 -2.41 18.64
C ARG A 61 -0.82 -2.70 19.54
N TYR A 62 -1.75 -3.55 19.10
CA TYR A 62 -3.05 -3.72 19.74
C TYR A 62 -3.30 -5.12 20.27
N TYR A 63 -2.46 -6.09 19.90
CA TYR A 63 -2.56 -7.46 20.40
C TYR A 63 -1.20 -8.20 20.41
N PRO A 64 -0.20 -7.70 21.17
CA PRO A 64 1.19 -8.14 21.02
C PRO A 64 1.42 -9.62 21.33
N GLU A 65 0.60 -10.20 22.21
CA GLU A 65 0.64 -11.64 22.53
C GLU A 65 0.32 -12.56 21.34
N ALA A 66 -0.22 -12.02 20.23
CA ALA A 66 -0.50 -12.77 19.01
C ALA A 66 0.67 -12.81 18.01
N ILE A 67 1.72 -12.01 18.20
CA ILE A 67 2.86 -11.90 17.26
C ILE A 67 3.67 -13.19 17.20
N ASP A 68 3.92 -13.81 18.36
CA ASP A 68 4.86 -14.93 18.54
C ASP A 68 4.61 -16.12 17.60
N TYR A 69 3.40 -16.22 17.05
CA TYR A 69 3.00 -17.32 16.18
C TYR A 69 2.68 -16.93 14.73
N SER A 70 2.78 -15.64 14.35
CA SER A 70 2.49 -15.14 12.98
C SER A 70 1.19 -15.72 12.37
N ASN A 71 0.15 -15.83 13.20
CA ASN A 71 -1.06 -16.61 12.94
C ASN A 71 -2.15 -15.84 12.18
N THR A 72 -1.79 -14.79 11.44
CA THR A 72 -2.68 -13.96 10.61
C THR A 72 -3.54 -14.74 9.60
N HIS A 73 -3.05 -15.91 9.15
CA HIS A 73 -3.78 -16.82 8.28
C HIS A 73 -4.99 -17.50 8.95
N TYR A 74 -5.01 -17.58 10.29
CA TYR A 74 -6.14 -18.14 11.04
C TYR A 74 -7.38 -17.26 10.98
N PRO A 75 -7.36 -15.96 11.37
CA PRO A 75 -8.54 -15.12 11.19
C PRO A 75 -8.93 -15.03 9.72
N PHE A 76 -7.96 -14.96 8.79
CA PHE A 76 -8.23 -14.92 7.34
C PHE A 76 -9.12 -16.08 6.85
N GLY A 77 -8.82 -17.32 7.25
CA GLY A 77 -9.67 -18.48 6.89
C GLY A 77 -10.89 -18.66 7.80
N LYS A 78 -10.81 -18.29 9.08
CA LYS A 78 -11.91 -18.50 10.04
C LYS A 78 -13.05 -17.49 9.89
N LEU A 79 -12.82 -16.34 9.25
CA LEU A 79 -13.86 -15.34 9.01
C LEU A 79 -14.93 -15.84 8.02
N GLU A 80 -14.60 -16.83 7.17
CA GLU A 80 -15.59 -17.48 6.28
C GLU A 80 -16.76 -18.09 7.09
N ASN A 81 -16.47 -18.62 8.28
CA ASN A 81 -17.49 -19.20 9.16
C ASN A 81 -18.45 -18.17 9.76
N ASP A 82 -18.09 -16.88 9.73
CA ASP A 82 -18.95 -15.78 10.16
C ASP A 82 -19.93 -15.35 9.06
N GLY A 83 -19.82 -15.91 7.85
CA GLY A 83 -20.76 -15.66 6.75
C GLY A 83 -20.66 -14.25 6.17
N ILE A 84 -19.53 -13.58 6.35
CA ILE A 84 -19.25 -12.23 5.82
C ILE A 84 -18.06 -12.19 4.87
N TRP A 85 -17.25 -13.24 4.85
CA TRP A 85 -15.92 -13.27 4.23
C TRP A 85 -15.83 -14.38 3.20
N GLU A 86 -15.13 -14.12 2.11
CA GLU A 86 -14.75 -15.10 1.11
C GLU A 86 -13.24 -15.16 0.93
N VAL A 87 -12.75 -16.39 0.69
CA VAL A 87 -11.37 -16.65 0.29
C VAL A 87 -11.38 -17.19 -1.14
N GLU A 88 -10.56 -16.62 -2.01
CA GLU A 88 -10.43 -17.03 -3.40
C GLU A 88 -10.04 -18.51 -3.49
N ASN A 89 -10.82 -19.28 -4.28
CA ASN A 89 -10.63 -20.72 -4.48
C ASN A 89 -10.54 -21.53 -3.17
N SER A 90 -11.20 -21.07 -2.10
CA SER A 90 -11.16 -21.64 -0.74
C SER A 90 -11.31 -23.17 -0.66
N SER A 91 -12.19 -23.75 -1.49
CA SER A 91 -12.47 -25.19 -1.54
C SER A 91 -11.31 -26.03 -2.11
N GLN A 92 -10.37 -25.40 -2.81
CA GLN A 92 -9.19 -26.05 -3.42
C GLN A 92 -7.92 -25.88 -2.59
N LEU A 93 -7.99 -25.17 -1.46
CA LEU A 93 -6.86 -24.90 -0.58
C LEU A 93 -6.71 -25.99 0.49
N LEU A 94 -5.46 -26.27 0.85
CA LEU A 94 -5.12 -27.22 1.91
C LEU A 94 -5.56 -26.69 3.26
N ARG A 95 -6.23 -27.55 4.03
CA ARG A 95 -6.66 -27.28 5.39
C ARG A 95 -6.14 -28.34 6.36
N THR A 96 -5.82 -27.91 7.58
CA THR A 96 -5.58 -28.83 8.70
C THR A 96 -6.86 -29.55 9.10
N SER A 97 -6.75 -30.59 9.93
CA SER A 97 -7.91 -31.32 10.48
C SER A 97 -8.91 -30.45 11.23
N VAL A 98 -8.46 -29.31 11.78
CA VAL A 98 -9.30 -28.31 12.47
C VAL A 98 -9.75 -27.16 11.56
N GLY A 99 -9.49 -27.29 10.26
CA GLY A 99 -9.97 -26.39 9.20
C GLY A 99 -9.14 -25.13 8.97
N HIS A 100 -7.92 -25.03 9.49
CA HIS A 100 -7.03 -23.88 9.24
C HIS A 100 -6.37 -23.98 7.87
N LEU A 101 -6.35 -22.88 7.12
CA LEU A 101 -5.66 -22.79 5.83
C LEU A 101 -4.14 -22.92 6.02
N SER A 102 -3.43 -23.44 5.02
CA SER A 102 -1.97 -23.42 4.99
C SER A 102 -1.44 -22.02 4.66
N LYS A 103 -0.73 -21.36 5.61
CA LYS A 103 -0.14 -20.01 5.38
C LYS A 103 0.80 -19.99 4.18
N LYS A 104 1.63 -21.03 4.02
CA LYS A 104 2.56 -21.14 2.90
C LYS A 104 1.82 -21.17 1.56
N GLU A 105 0.80 -22.03 1.44
CA GLU A 105 0.08 -22.19 0.17
C GLU A 105 -0.67 -20.91 -0.23
N ILE A 106 -1.32 -20.23 0.71
CA ILE A 106 -2.05 -18.99 0.41
C ILE A 106 -1.10 -17.86 0.00
N LEU A 107 0.13 -17.83 0.54
CA LEU A 107 1.18 -16.90 0.10
C LEU A 107 1.74 -17.27 -1.28
N ASP A 108 2.07 -18.54 -1.51
CA ASP A 108 2.66 -19.02 -2.77
C ASP A 108 1.69 -18.83 -3.95
N LYS A 109 0.39 -19.06 -3.73
CA LYS A 109 -0.67 -18.89 -4.75
C LYS A 109 -1.20 -17.45 -4.84
N ASN A 110 -0.69 -16.52 -4.03
CA ASN A 110 -1.16 -15.13 -3.93
C ASN A 110 -2.69 -15.03 -3.74
N ILE A 111 -3.23 -15.89 -2.88
CA ILE A 111 -4.67 -16.01 -2.63
C ILE A 111 -5.20 -14.69 -2.07
N LYS A 112 -6.35 -14.28 -2.57
CA LYS A 112 -7.06 -13.08 -2.10
C LYS A 112 -8.21 -13.43 -1.17
N GLY A 113 -8.57 -12.48 -0.31
CA GLY A 113 -9.80 -12.57 0.48
C GLY A 113 -10.44 -11.20 0.67
N GLY A 114 -11.72 -11.19 0.99
CA GLY A 114 -12.50 -9.96 1.14
C GLY A 114 -13.88 -10.23 1.70
N LEU A 115 -14.62 -9.17 2.00
CA LEU A 115 -16.04 -9.31 2.30
C LEU A 115 -16.79 -9.79 1.05
N TYR A 116 -17.90 -10.51 1.26
CA TYR A 116 -18.81 -10.90 0.19
C TYR A 116 -19.24 -9.67 -0.63
N THR A 117 -19.45 -9.89 -1.92
CA THR A 117 -19.74 -8.82 -2.90
C THR A 117 -20.87 -7.90 -2.43
N GLU A 118 -21.98 -8.46 -1.93
CA GLU A 118 -23.12 -7.64 -1.51
C GLU A 118 -22.80 -6.75 -0.30
N ILE A 119 -21.92 -7.22 0.59
CA ILE A 119 -21.48 -6.47 1.76
C ILE A 119 -20.51 -5.36 1.34
N TYR A 120 -19.55 -5.68 0.47
CA TYR A 120 -18.60 -4.69 -0.03
C TYR A 120 -19.29 -3.56 -0.78
N ASP A 121 -20.13 -3.89 -1.77
CA ASP A 121 -20.85 -2.93 -2.60
C ASP A 121 -21.69 -1.98 -1.73
N PHE A 122 -22.30 -2.54 -0.68
CA PHE A 122 -23.04 -1.78 0.30
C PHE A 122 -22.17 -0.79 1.08
N LEU A 123 -21.01 -1.22 1.58
CA LEU A 123 -20.12 -0.39 2.40
C LEU A 123 -19.49 0.75 1.59
N VAL A 124 -19.04 0.48 0.36
CA VAL A 124 -18.40 1.51 -0.48
C VAL A 124 -19.39 2.54 -1.00
N ALA A 125 -20.68 2.19 -1.11
CA ALA A 125 -21.75 3.12 -1.44
C ALA A 125 -22.07 4.11 -0.30
N THR A 126 -21.69 3.81 0.95
CA THR A 126 -21.98 4.67 2.11
C THR A 126 -20.85 4.59 3.15
N LYS A 127 -19.79 5.38 2.96
CA LYS A 127 -18.57 5.36 3.79
C LYS A 127 -18.84 5.69 5.26
N GLU A 128 -19.89 6.43 5.58
CA GLU A 128 -20.31 6.74 6.95
C GLU A 128 -20.64 5.47 7.74
N ILE A 129 -21.20 4.45 7.09
CA ILE A 129 -21.55 3.17 7.73
C ILE A 129 -20.29 2.41 8.13
N ILE A 130 -19.22 2.52 7.34
CA ILE A 130 -17.92 1.94 7.70
C ILE A 130 -17.42 2.53 9.02
N LYS A 131 -17.51 3.86 9.19
CA LYS A 131 -17.14 4.53 10.45
C LYS A 131 -17.99 4.02 11.61
N GLU A 132 -19.31 3.94 11.45
CA GLU A 132 -20.20 3.44 12.50
C GLU A 132 -19.87 2.00 12.92
N ILE A 133 -19.59 1.13 11.96
CA ILE A 133 -19.23 -0.27 12.24
C ILE A 133 -17.91 -0.35 13.00
N ILE A 134 -16.94 0.48 12.63
CA ILE A 134 -15.65 0.55 13.31
C ILE A 134 -15.82 1.00 14.76
N GLU A 135 -16.65 2.01 15.03
CA GLU A 135 -16.96 2.42 16.41
C GLU A 135 -17.54 1.26 17.22
N VAL A 136 -18.53 0.54 16.67
CA VAL A 136 -19.16 -0.58 17.37
C VAL A 136 -18.17 -1.71 17.65
N ILE A 137 -17.26 -2.02 16.72
CA ILE A 137 -16.22 -3.03 16.92
C ILE A 137 -15.20 -2.56 17.97
N LEU A 138 -14.79 -1.29 17.94
CA LEU A 138 -13.90 -0.69 18.93
C LEU A 138 -14.49 -0.78 20.34
N GLU A 139 -15.73 -0.31 20.51
CA GLU A 139 -16.49 -0.36 21.77
C GLU A 139 -16.61 -1.76 22.35
N LYS A 140 -16.73 -2.76 21.49
CA LYS A 140 -16.96 -4.14 21.93
C LYS A 140 -15.69 -4.88 22.32
N TYR A 141 -14.56 -4.60 21.68
CA TYR A 141 -13.36 -5.45 21.79
C TYR A 141 -12.11 -4.74 22.29
N PHE A 142 -12.07 -3.40 22.27
CA PHE A 142 -10.86 -2.64 22.57
C PHE A 142 -11.08 -1.68 23.74
N PRO A 143 -10.03 -1.35 24.50
CA PRO A 143 -10.12 -0.32 25.51
C PRO A 143 -10.14 1.08 24.87
N ILE A 144 -10.92 2.00 25.43
CA ILE A 144 -11.17 3.34 24.83
C ILE A 144 -9.91 4.15 24.53
N ASN A 145 -8.82 3.93 25.29
CA ASN A 145 -7.56 4.63 25.11
C ASN A 145 -6.85 4.32 23.77
N VAL A 146 -7.22 3.25 23.07
CA VAL A 146 -6.62 2.92 21.76
C VAL A 146 -7.42 3.42 20.56
N TYR A 147 -8.64 3.93 20.75
CA TYR A 147 -9.56 4.20 19.63
C TYR A 147 -8.99 5.21 18.64
N SER A 148 -8.47 6.34 19.16
CA SER A 148 -7.95 7.40 18.29
C SER A 148 -6.77 6.90 17.46
N GLN A 149 -5.80 6.23 18.09
CA GLN A 149 -4.62 5.72 17.40
C GLN A 149 -4.98 4.58 16.43
N LEU A 150 -5.96 3.74 16.77
CA LEU A 150 -6.38 2.65 15.90
C LEU A 150 -7.11 3.17 14.66
N LYS A 151 -8.09 4.08 14.80
CA LYS A 151 -8.75 4.72 13.64
C LYS A 151 -7.75 5.43 12.74
N LYS A 152 -6.78 6.08 13.38
CA LYS A 152 -5.65 6.74 12.73
C LYS A 152 -4.84 5.71 11.92
N ASP A 153 -4.42 4.59 12.50
CA ASP A 153 -3.69 3.53 11.79
C ASP A 153 -4.52 2.86 10.65
N LEU A 154 -5.84 2.90 10.74
CA LEU A 154 -6.75 2.46 9.65
C LEU A 154 -6.91 3.49 8.53
N GLY A 155 -6.32 4.69 8.65
CA GLY A 155 -6.46 5.77 7.69
C GLY A 155 -7.83 6.46 7.72
N ILE A 156 -8.51 6.44 8.87
CA ILE A 156 -9.83 7.04 9.04
C ILE A 156 -9.67 8.35 9.78
N LEU A 157 -9.61 9.44 9.03
CA LEU A 157 -9.54 10.78 9.59
C LEU A 157 -10.91 11.18 10.16
N GLU A 158 -10.95 11.50 11.45
CA GLU A 158 -12.09 12.17 12.06
C GLU A 158 -12.17 13.60 11.48
N THR A 159 -13.33 13.95 10.94
CA THR A 159 -13.62 15.35 10.58
C THR A 159 -13.48 16.20 11.84
N THR A 160 -12.72 17.28 11.69
CA THR A 160 -12.30 18.23 12.71
C THR A 160 -13.50 18.73 13.54
N GLY A 161 -13.78 18.04 14.65
CA GLY A 161 -14.84 18.38 15.60
C GLY A 161 -14.51 17.94 17.02
N ASP A 162 -13.81 16.81 17.18
CA ASP A 162 -13.54 16.21 18.50
C ASP A 162 -12.09 16.35 19.02
N PHE A 163 -11.18 16.89 18.21
CA PHE A 163 -9.75 17.09 18.56
C PHE A 163 -9.49 18.07 19.72
N LEU A 164 -10.50 18.79 20.22
CA LEU A 164 -10.32 19.73 21.34
C LEU A 164 -10.48 19.11 22.73
N LYS A 165 -10.67 17.80 22.86
CA LYS A 165 -10.80 17.15 24.18
C LYS A 165 -10.02 15.85 24.36
N SER A 166 -8.71 15.88 24.17
CA SER A 166 -7.81 15.17 25.10
C SER A 166 -6.35 15.46 24.80
N ASN A 167 -5.63 15.78 25.87
CA ASN A 167 -4.26 16.25 25.93
C ASN A 167 -3.21 15.31 25.32
N THR A 168 -2.29 15.93 24.58
CA THR A 168 -0.84 15.70 24.51
C THR A 168 -0.24 14.50 25.26
N SER A 169 0.33 13.56 24.50
CA SER A 169 1.67 13.02 24.79
C SER A 169 2.30 12.42 23.53
N ASN A 170 3.43 13.02 23.14
CA ASN A 170 4.47 12.59 22.21
C ASN A 170 4.24 11.27 21.46
N MET A 171 3.81 11.37 20.20
CA MET A 171 4.02 10.32 19.21
C MET A 171 4.45 11.01 17.92
N ASP A 172 5.62 10.62 17.42
CA ASP A 172 6.33 11.29 16.35
C ASP A 172 5.47 11.28 15.06
N MET A 173 5.26 12.45 14.46
CA MET A 173 4.46 12.62 13.23
C MET A 173 5.04 11.85 12.04
N SER A 174 6.31 11.46 12.12
CA SER A 174 7.06 10.69 11.12
C SER A 174 6.51 9.26 10.95
N ASP A 175 6.15 8.55 12.01
CA ASP A 175 5.65 7.17 11.89
C ASP A 175 4.34 7.10 11.08
N TYR A 176 3.53 8.15 11.18
CA TYR A 176 2.19 8.17 10.59
C TYR A 176 2.18 8.27 9.06
N GLY A 177 3.12 9.02 8.48
CA GLY A 177 3.22 9.10 7.03
C GLY A 177 3.86 7.85 6.41
N PHE A 178 4.73 7.13 7.15
CA PHE A 178 5.38 5.91 6.64
C PHE A 178 4.35 4.84 6.32
N ILE A 179 3.38 4.68 7.22
CA ILE A 179 2.29 3.70 7.07
C ILE A 179 1.34 4.12 5.95
N SER A 180 1.00 5.40 5.85
CA SER A 180 0.21 5.94 4.73
C SER A 180 0.91 5.70 3.38
N TYR A 181 2.22 5.89 3.34
CA TYR A 181 3.04 5.63 2.17
C TYR A 181 3.11 4.14 1.80
N LEU A 182 3.32 3.24 2.77
CA LEU A 182 3.24 1.80 2.52
C LEU A 182 1.88 1.40 1.94
N ASN A 183 0.79 1.96 2.48
CA ASN A 183 -0.55 1.73 1.96
C ASN A 183 -0.75 2.27 0.53
N SER A 184 -0.05 3.34 0.14
CA SER A 184 -0.08 3.85 -1.24
C SER A 184 0.69 2.97 -2.22
N LEU A 185 1.81 2.36 -1.80
CA LEU A 185 2.57 1.40 -2.61
C LEU A 185 1.78 0.11 -2.89
N HIS A 186 0.96 -0.33 -1.93
CA HIS A 186 0.20 -1.58 -2.02
C HIS A 186 -1.11 -1.49 -2.83
N ASN A 187 -1.65 -0.31 -3.11
CA ASN A 187 -2.84 -0.13 -3.98
C ASN A 187 -2.52 -0.14 -5.50
N PHE A 188 -1.35 -0.63 -5.90
CA PHE A 188 -0.86 -0.57 -7.27
C PHE A 188 -1.32 -1.79 -8.11
N ASN A 189 -2.30 -1.57 -8.99
CA ASN A 189 -2.62 -2.51 -10.07
C ASN A 189 -1.75 -2.23 -11.31
N ALA A 190 -1.49 -3.26 -12.11
CA ALA A 190 -0.57 -3.28 -13.27
C ALA A 190 -0.85 -2.26 -14.40
N ASN A 191 -1.91 -1.44 -14.31
CA ASN A 191 -2.20 -0.36 -15.25
C ASN A 191 -1.69 1.02 -14.78
N GLY A 192 -0.98 1.08 -13.65
CA GLY A 192 -0.62 2.34 -12.98
C GLY A 192 0.86 2.56 -12.77
N SER A 193 1.76 2.03 -13.61
CA SER A 193 3.24 2.19 -13.59
C SER A 193 3.75 3.49 -12.97
N ASN A 194 3.10 4.59 -13.33
CA ASN A 194 3.43 5.96 -12.94
C ASN A 194 3.15 6.26 -11.46
N ALA A 195 2.11 5.69 -10.85
CA ALA A 195 1.72 5.95 -9.47
C ALA A 195 2.74 5.46 -8.43
N LEU A 196 3.51 4.42 -8.76
CA LEU A 196 4.56 3.88 -7.87
C LEU A 196 5.80 4.77 -7.93
N ALA A 197 6.28 5.10 -9.12
CA ALA A 197 7.42 6.01 -9.28
C ALA A 197 7.09 7.41 -8.74
N GLU A 198 5.85 7.87 -8.85
CA GLU A 198 5.38 9.14 -8.28
C GLU A 198 5.26 9.09 -6.76
N SER A 199 4.67 8.03 -6.19
CA SER A 199 4.66 7.82 -4.73
C SER A 199 6.09 7.75 -4.17
N GLN A 200 6.99 7.06 -4.86
CA GLN A 200 8.41 6.94 -4.51
C GLN A 200 9.16 8.27 -4.61
N ALA A 201 8.86 9.08 -5.63
CA ALA A 201 9.49 10.38 -5.83
C ALA A 201 9.07 11.41 -4.78
N LEU A 202 7.83 11.37 -4.30
CA LEU A 202 7.23 12.41 -3.45
C LEU A 202 7.21 12.07 -1.95
N SER A 203 7.54 10.84 -1.59
CA SER A 203 7.47 10.38 -0.20
C SER A 203 8.79 10.52 0.55
N GLN A 204 8.73 11.11 1.74
CA GLN A 204 9.87 11.21 2.66
C GLN A 204 10.33 9.85 3.24
N TYR A 205 9.56 8.79 3.00
CA TYR A 205 9.77 7.44 3.55
C TYR A 205 10.39 6.46 2.55
N PHE A 206 10.53 6.88 1.30
CA PHE A 206 11.20 6.12 0.26
C PHE A 206 12.64 5.70 0.65
N PRO A 207 13.48 6.55 1.27
CA PRO A 207 14.88 6.21 1.54
C PRO A 207 15.05 5.02 2.48
N ASP A 208 14.14 4.85 3.44
CA ASP A 208 14.20 3.78 4.44
C ASP A 208 13.91 2.39 3.85
N LEU A 209 13.24 2.33 2.68
CA LEU A 209 12.86 1.09 2.01
C LEU A 209 13.68 0.83 0.74
N TYR A 210 14.38 1.84 0.25
CA TYR A 210 15.03 1.81 -1.05
C TYR A 210 16.45 1.28 -0.97
N VAL A 211 16.78 0.37 -1.89
CA VAL A 211 18.16 -0.10 -2.11
C VAL A 211 18.61 0.42 -3.47
N PRO A 212 19.64 1.30 -3.53
CA PRO A 212 20.12 1.87 -4.78
C PRO A 212 20.55 0.82 -5.80
N PHE A 213 20.13 1.00 -7.05
CA PHE A 213 20.57 0.12 -8.14
C PHE A 213 22.06 0.36 -8.46
N PRO A 214 22.90 -0.69 -8.53
CA PRO A 214 24.33 -0.53 -8.83
C PRO A 214 24.63 0.19 -10.16
N ILE A 215 23.71 0.12 -11.13
CA ILE A 215 23.88 0.71 -12.46
C ILE A 215 23.80 2.24 -12.46
N ILE A 216 23.21 2.87 -11.43
CA ILE A 216 22.99 4.32 -11.37
C ILE A 216 24.32 5.07 -11.48
N HIS A 217 25.35 4.62 -10.76
CA HIS A 217 26.68 5.24 -10.79
C HIS A 217 27.24 5.30 -12.22
N SER A 218 27.21 4.17 -12.94
CA SER A 218 27.70 4.08 -14.30
C SER A 218 26.93 4.98 -15.26
N ILE A 219 25.60 5.12 -15.09
CA ILE A 219 24.76 6.01 -15.90
C ILE A 219 25.14 7.47 -15.63
N VAL A 220 25.27 7.87 -14.37
CA VAL A 220 25.59 9.25 -13.99
C VAL A 220 27.00 9.64 -14.45
N GLU A 221 27.98 8.75 -14.32
CA GLU A 221 29.33 8.96 -14.86
C GLU A 221 29.31 9.15 -16.38
N ALA A 222 28.61 8.27 -17.11
CA ALA A 222 28.47 8.38 -18.56
C ALA A 222 27.81 9.70 -18.96
N LEU A 223 26.75 10.13 -18.26
CA LEU A 223 26.05 11.39 -18.52
C LEU A 223 26.87 12.62 -18.12
N LYS A 224 27.77 12.54 -17.13
CA LYS A 224 28.68 13.63 -16.74
C LYS A 224 29.93 13.72 -17.62
N SER A 225 30.24 12.70 -18.41
CA SER A 225 31.40 12.68 -19.31
C SER A 225 31.32 13.79 -20.38
N HIS A 226 32.45 14.15 -21.01
CA HIS A 226 32.46 15.15 -22.08
C HIS A 226 31.86 14.64 -23.40
N GLU A 227 31.73 13.33 -23.57
CA GLU A 227 31.19 12.74 -24.78
C GLU A 227 29.66 12.86 -24.80
N GLN A 228 29.10 13.08 -25.99
CA GLN A 228 27.67 12.91 -26.20
C GLN A 228 27.35 11.43 -26.16
N CYS A 229 26.35 11.05 -25.37
CA CYS A 229 25.91 9.67 -25.26
C CYS A 229 24.39 9.60 -25.13
N VAL A 230 23.82 8.53 -25.68
CA VAL A 230 22.41 8.18 -25.52
C VAL A 230 22.34 6.88 -24.73
N ILE A 231 21.64 6.91 -23.60
CA ILE A 231 21.48 5.75 -22.73
C ILE A 231 20.02 5.31 -22.81
N VAL A 232 19.79 4.06 -23.19
CA VAL A 232 18.46 3.46 -23.26
C VAL A 232 18.33 2.41 -22.17
N LEU A 233 17.46 2.67 -21.20
CA LEU A 233 17.10 1.71 -20.15
C LEU A 233 15.94 0.84 -20.63
N THR A 234 16.15 -0.47 -20.70
CA THR A 234 15.13 -1.45 -21.10
C THR A 234 14.97 -2.52 -20.02
N GLY A 235 13.80 -3.17 -19.97
CA GLY A 235 13.46 -4.15 -18.94
C GLY A 235 11.95 -4.41 -18.86
N HIS A 236 11.54 -5.44 -18.14
CA HIS A 236 10.15 -5.82 -17.91
C HIS A 236 9.41 -4.85 -16.97
N ALA A 237 8.08 -4.94 -16.94
CA ALA A 237 7.28 -4.16 -16.00
C ALA A 237 7.65 -4.55 -14.56
N GLY A 238 7.90 -3.55 -13.71
CA GLY A 238 8.34 -3.76 -12.32
C GLY A 238 9.86 -3.72 -12.09
N ASP A 239 10.69 -3.75 -13.15
CA ASP A 239 12.16 -3.74 -13.04
C ASP A 239 12.76 -2.41 -12.50
N GLY A 240 11.93 -1.45 -12.09
CA GLY A 240 12.41 -0.20 -11.48
C GLY A 240 13.01 0.82 -12.45
N LYS A 241 12.78 0.71 -13.77
CA LYS A 241 13.30 1.65 -14.78
C LYS A 241 13.02 3.13 -14.44
N SER A 242 11.78 3.44 -14.06
CA SER A 242 11.38 4.82 -13.69
C SER A 242 12.03 5.28 -12.39
N THR A 243 12.28 4.35 -11.45
CA THR A 243 13.03 4.58 -10.21
C THR A 243 14.51 4.88 -10.51
N ILE A 244 15.13 4.14 -11.43
CA ILE A 244 16.50 4.42 -11.90
C ILE A 244 16.57 5.80 -12.55
N ALA A 245 15.61 6.15 -13.41
CA ALA A 245 15.57 7.46 -14.07
C ALA A 245 15.43 8.62 -13.05
N LEU A 246 14.63 8.42 -12.00
CA LEU A 246 14.46 9.36 -10.90
C LEU A 246 15.78 9.61 -10.15
N ASP A 247 16.49 8.55 -9.78
CA ASP A 247 17.75 8.67 -9.03
C ASP A 247 18.85 9.33 -9.85
N VAL A 248 18.96 8.96 -11.13
CA VAL A 248 19.87 9.62 -12.06
C VAL A 248 19.56 11.11 -12.11
N LEU A 249 18.28 11.51 -12.21
CA LEU A 249 17.89 12.91 -12.17
C LEU A 249 18.32 13.60 -10.86
N LYS A 250 18.07 12.99 -9.70
CA LYS A 250 18.45 13.56 -8.40
C LYS A 250 19.96 13.78 -8.31
N GLN A 251 20.77 12.78 -8.69
CA GLN A 251 22.24 12.88 -8.68
C GLN A 251 22.78 13.90 -9.69
N LEU A 252 22.13 14.08 -10.84
CA LEU A 252 22.50 15.13 -11.80
C LEU A 252 22.14 16.53 -11.31
N ARG A 253 21.04 16.69 -10.57
CA ARG A 253 20.63 17.96 -9.94
C ARG A 253 21.37 18.28 -8.63
N GLY A 254 22.20 17.35 -8.14
CA GLY A 254 22.87 17.48 -6.84
C GLY A 254 21.90 17.48 -5.66
N LEU A 255 20.73 16.84 -5.82
CA LEU A 255 19.75 16.68 -4.76
C LEU A 255 20.13 15.49 -3.87
N ASP A 256 19.80 15.60 -2.59
CA ASP A 256 19.94 14.51 -1.63
C ASP A 256 19.02 13.35 -2.04
N GLU A 257 19.56 12.13 -2.10
CA GLU A 257 18.83 10.91 -2.44
C GLU A 257 17.68 10.67 -1.45
N ALA A 258 17.90 11.05 -0.18
CA ALA A 258 16.95 10.90 0.89
C ALA A 258 15.77 11.90 0.83
N GLN A 259 15.90 12.98 0.04
CA GLN A 259 14.84 13.98 -0.04
C GLN A 259 13.82 13.66 -1.15
N PRO A 260 12.51 13.73 -0.85
CA PRO A 260 11.48 13.66 -1.87
C PRO A 260 11.55 14.87 -2.81
N LEU A 261 11.18 14.67 -4.07
CA LEU A 261 11.02 15.74 -5.04
C LEU A 261 9.83 16.62 -4.65
N SER A 262 9.89 17.90 -5.01
CA SER A 262 8.78 18.85 -4.80
C SER A 262 7.62 18.66 -5.77
N HIS A 263 7.81 17.89 -6.84
CA HIS A 263 6.83 17.60 -7.87
C HIS A 263 7.14 16.26 -8.56
N ALA A 264 6.10 15.64 -9.11
CA ALA A 264 6.23 14.45 -9.93
C ALA A 264 7.11 14.72 -11.17
N LEU A 265 7.83 13.69 -11.61
CA LEU A 265 8.62 13.75 -12.84
C LEU A 265 7.71 14.05 -14.03
N LYS A 266 8.09 15.04 -14.85
CA LYS A 266 7.48 15.25 -16.16
C LYS A 266 7.88 14.12 -17.10
N GLU A 267 7.13 13.98 -18.20
CA GLU A 267 7.45 13.05 -19.29
C GLU A 267 8.89 13.27 -19.81
N THR A 268 9.32 14.53 -19.86
CA THR A 268 10.68 14.93 -20.20
C THR A 268 11.20 15.89 -19.15
N GLU A 269 12.35 15.55 -18.57
CA GLU A 269 13.08 16.39 -17.63
C GLU A 269 14.38 16.86 -18.28
N GLU A 270 14.71 18.11 -18.04
CA GLU A 270 15.94 18.74 -18.51
C GLU A 270 16.83 19.07 -17.31
N VAL A 271 18.12 18.75 -17.43
CA VAL A 271 19.12 19.07 -16.40
C VAL A 271 20.37 19.65 -17.06
N ALA A 272 20.78 20.84 -16.61
CA ALA A 272 22.09 21.38 -16.95
C ALA A 272 23.17 20.65 -16.15
N VAL A 273 24.10 20.00 -16.84
CA VAL A 273 25.21 19.26 -16.26
C VAL A 273 26.50 19.81 -16.86
N ALA A 274 27.24 20.58 -16.06
CA ALA A 274 28.41 21.33 -16.52
C ALA A 274 28.09 22.22 -17.75
N ASN A 275 28.68 21.93 -18.92
CA ASN A 275 28.50 22.72 -20.15
C ASN A 275 27.49 22.11 -21.13
N LYS A 276 26.70 21.12 -20.71
CA LYS A 276 25.71 20.46 -21.57
C LYS A 276 24.37 20.28 -20.87
N THR A 277 23.36 20.04 -21.69
CA THR A 277 22.02 19.71 -21.23
C THR A 277 21.80 18.20 -21.37
N VAL A 278 21.35 17.58 -20.28
CA VAL A 278 20.90 16.18 -20.26
C VAL A 278 19.37 16.16 -20.30
N PHE A 279 18.82 15.36 -21.22
CA PHE A 279 17.39 15.11 -21.33
C PHE A 279 17.08 13.70 -20.83
N ILE A 280 16.15 13.59 -19.89
CA ILE A 280 15.63 12.32 -19.38
C ILE A 280 14.18 12.18 -19.85
N VAL A 281 13.88 11.12 -20.59
CA VAL A 281 12.54 10.83 -21.10
C VAL A 281 12.00 9.56 -20.45
N LYS A 282 10.83 9.64 -19.80
CA LYS A 282 10.18 8.49 -19.15
C LYS A 282 9.05 7.92 -20.02
N ASP A 283 8.59 6.72 -19.65
CA ASP A 283 7.38 6.08 -20.18
C ASP A 283 7.34 5.98 -21.71
N MET A 284 8.50 5.75 -22.34
CA MET A 284 8.62 5.59 -23.80
C MET A 284 7.69 4.51 -24.37
N SER A 285 7.33 3.48 -23.60
CA SER A 285 6.37 2.46 -23.99
C SER A 285 4.93 2.95 -24.08
N GLU A 286 4.58 4.01 -23.32
CA GLU A 286 3.24 4.63 -23.29
C GLU A 286 3.08 5.67 -24.41
N LEU A 287 4.18 6.14 -25.01
CA LEU A 287 4.16 7.05 -26.15
C LEU A 287 3.71 6.36 -27.46
N SER A 288 3.07 7.13 -28.33
CA SER A 288 2.77 6.68 -29.69
C SER A 288 4.05 6.37 -30.47
N ALA A 289 3.94 5.53 -31.52
CA ALA A 289 5.10 5.18 -32.36
C ALA A 289 5.78 6.41 -32.99
N GLN A 290 4.99 7.41 -33.37
CA GLN A 290 5.50 8.66 -33.93
C GLN A 290 6.26 9.48 -32.88
N GLN A 291 5.70 9.65 -31.68
CA GLN A 291 6.39 10.35 -30.59
C GLN A 291 7.70 9.67 -30.19
N ARG A 292 7.72 8.33 -30.09
CA ARG A 292 8.98 7.59 -29.81
C ARG A 292 10.04 7.87 -30.85
N LEU A 293 9.67 7.87 -32.12
CA LEU A 293 10.59 8.14 -33.22
C LEU A 293 11.11 9.58 -33.16
N GLU A 294 10.24 10.56 -32.90
CA GLU A 294 10.62 11.97 -32.74
C GLU A 294 11.61 12.16 -31.57
N ARG A 295 11.36 11.53 -30.41
CA ARG A 295 12.25 11.59 -29.24
C ARG A 295 13.62 10.95 -29.52
N LEU A 296 13.64 9.78 -30.16
CA LEU A 296 14.88 9.09 -30.52
C LEU A 296 15.68 9.87 -31.57
N ASN A 297 15.00 10.42 -32.58
CA ASN A 297 15.64 11.26 -33.59
C ASN A 297 16.25 12.50 -32.94
N TYR A 298 15.51 13.19 -32.05
CA TYR A 298 16.03 14.33 -31.30
C TYR A 298 17.27 13.97 -30.46
N ALA A 299 17.27 12.80 -29.82
CA ALA A 299 18.39 12.34 -29.00
C ALA A 299 19.67 12.08 -29.81
N VAL A 300 19.53 11.71 -31.09
CA VAL A 300 20.65 11.39 -31.99
C VAL A 300 21.01 12.56 -32.92
N SER A 301 20.10 13.50 -33.15
CA SER A 301 20.28 14.62 -34.08
C SER A 301 20.91 15.88 -33.49
N GLN A 302 21.29 15.86 -32.20
CA GLN A 302 22.11 16.93 -31.58
C GLN A 302 23.58 16.90 -32.07
N ASP A 303 23.90 16.01 -33.01
CA ASP A 303 25.08 16.05 -33.88
C ASP A 303 24.86 17.04 -35.05
N SER A 304 24.83 18.35 -34.79
CA SER A 304 25.03 19.42 -35.79
C SER A 304 25.50 20.72 -35.16
#